data_AF-A0A3P0X330-F1
#
_entry.id   AF-A0A3P0X330-F1
#
_cell.length_a   1.000
_cell.length_b   1.000
_cell.length_c   1.000
_cell.angle_alpha   90.00
_cell.angle_beta   90.00
_cell.angle_gamma   90.00
#
_symmetry.space_group_name_H-M   'P 1'
#
loop_
_entity.id
_entity.type
_entity.pdbx_description
1 polymer ?
#
loop_
_entity_poly.entity_id
_entity_poly.type
_entity_poly.pdbx_seq_one_letter_code
_entity_poly.pdbx_strand_id
1 'polypeptide(L)'
;MTLFASGGYEQTTMETIAAAADVSPSTLYRYFPSKDAIVLASFTANTAKFTEVFALRVQDAPVERALARCNLCCTGVEDEDPKRALLVRSILGQSPAARARLWDYLGEQQRGLAEQLAKSLHVAHDDPAVLLTARIAVDVLLTAADIWRASKGAVSSRATAFT
;
A
#
# COMPACT_ATOMS: atom_id res chain seq x y z
N MET A 1 -1.39 -11.85 11.29
CA MET A 1 -2.81 -11.59 10.94
C MET A 1 -3.78 -12.49 11.69
N THR A 2 -3.49 -13.79 11.83
CA THR A 2 -4.33 -14.74 12.60
C THR A 2 -4.69 -14.25 14.00
N LEU A 3 -3.72 -13.78 14.79
CA LEU A 3 -3.97 -13.24 16.14
C LEU A 3 -4.94 -12.05 16.14
N PHE A 4 -4.78 -11.11 15.19
CA PHE A 4 -5.70 -9.98 15.06
C PHE A 4 -7.11 -10.42 14.67
N ALA A 5 -7.24 -11.48 13.87
CA ALA A 5 -8.53 -12.02 13.47
C ALA A 5 -9.25 -12.72 14.63
N SER A 6 -8.51 -13.47 15.47
CA SER A 6 -9.09 -14.29 16.54
C SER A 6 -9.24 -13.56 17.86
N GLY A 7 -8.23 -12.77 18.26
CA GLY A 7 -8.20 -12.05 19.54
C GLY A 7 -8.57 -10.58 19.42
N GLY A 8 -8.76 -10.07 18.21
CA GLY A 8 -8.98 -8.65 17.96
C GLY A 8 -7.69 -7.82 18.04
N TYR A 9 -7.69 -6.70 17.32
CA TYR A 9 -6.52 -5.82 17.22
C TYR A 9 -6.12 -5.19 18.55
N GLU A 10 -7.09 -4.79 19.38
CA GLU A 10 -6.78 -4.10 20.64
C GLU A 10 -6.20 -5.02 21.71
N GLN A 11 -6.67 -6.26 21.80
CA GLN A 11 -6.22 -7.21 22.80
C GLN A 11 -4.90 -7.90 22.42
N THR A 12 -4.50 -7.84 21.14
CA THR A 12 -3.24 -8.43 20.69
C THR A 12 -2.07 -7.52 21.02
N THR A 13 -1.11 -8.02 21.79
CA THR A 13 0.12 -7.28 22.13
C THR A 13 1.32 -7.73 21.30
N MET A 14 2.39 -6.93 21.31
CA MET A 14 3.64 -7.28 20.62
C MET A 14 4.27 -8.54 21.21
N GLU A 15 4.13 -8.78 22.51
CA GLU A 15 4.60 -9.98 23.20
C GLU A 15 3.86 -11.23 22.72
N THR A 16 2.53 -11.15 22.58
CA THR A 16 1.73 -12.27 22.03
C THR A 16 2.13 -12.55 20.58
N ILE A 17 2.39 -11.51 19.78
CA ILE A 17 2.85 -11.66 18.40
C ILE A 17 4.23 -12.31 18.36
N ALA A 18 5.17 -11.86 19.19
CA ALA A 18 6.53 -12.40 19.26
C ALA A 18 6.52 -13.88 19.64
N ALA A 19 5.73 -14.24 20.67
CA ALA A 19 5.55 -15.62 21.08
C ALA A 19 4.96 -16.50 19.97
N ALA A 20 3.93 -16.02 19.26
CA ALA A 20 3.32 -16.77 18.16
C ALA A 20 4.23 -16.87 16.91
N ALA A 21 5.19 -15.96 16.75
CA ALA A 21 6.16 -15.95 15.66
C ALA A 21 7.49 -16.64 16.02
N ASP A 22 7.60 -17.23 17.22
CA ASP A 22 8.80 -17.89 17.75
C ASP A 22 10.06 -16.99 17.71
N VAL A 23 9.88 -15.72 18.08
CA VAL A 23 10.97 -14.73 18.18
C VAL A 23 10.91 -14.01 19.52
N SER A 24 12.05 -13.47 19.96
CA SER A 24 12.06 -12.59 21.14
C SER A 24 11.29 -11.28 20.87
N PRO A 25 10.66 -10.67 21.88
CA PRO A 25 10.07 -9.33 21.73
C PRO A 25 11.09 -8.30 21.23
N SER A 26 12.33 -8.35 21.73
CA SER A 26 13.40 -7.46 21.27
C SER A 26 13.71 -7.62 19.78
N THR A 27 13.67 -8.86 19.26
CA THR A 27 13.83 -9.13 17.82
C THR A 27 12.66 -8.51 17.06
N LEU A 28 11.42 -8.73 17.52
CA LEU A 28 10.24 -8.19 16.84
C LEU A 28 10.25 -6.65 16.81
N TYR A 29 10.51 -6.00 17.95
CA TYR A 29 10.58 -4.55 18.06
C TYR A 29 11.67 -3.92 17.19
N ARG A 30 12.76 -4.66 16.90
CA ARG A 30 13.80 -4.23 15.96
C ARG A 30 13.26 -4.04 14.54
N TYR A 31 12.32 -4.88 14.11
CA TYR A 31 11.73 -4.83 12.77
C TYR A 31 10.46 -3.98 12.72
N PHE A 32 9.65 -4.05 13.78
CA PHE A 32 8.36 -3.38 13.85
C PHE A 32 8.22 -2.67 15.19
N PRO A 33 8.27 -1.33 15.21
CA PRO A 33 8.19 -0.59 16.47
C PRO A 33 6.80 -0.68 17.14
N SER A 34 5.76 -1.07 16.40
CA SER A 34 4.41 -1.27 16.95
C SER A 34 3.57 -2.26 16.14
N LYS A 35 2.43 -2.69 16.70
CA LYS A 35 1.42 -3.47 15.98
C LYS A 35 0.85 -2.72 14.77
N ASP A 36 0.74 -1.38 14.82
CA ASP A 36 0.35 -0.57 13.65
C ASP A 36 1.37 -0.71 12.51
N ALA A 37 2.66 -0.77 12.82
CA ALA A 37 3.71 -0.95 11.81
C ALA A 37 3.62 -2.32 11.13
N ILE A 38 3.26 -3.37 11.88
CA ILE A 38 3.00 -4.71 11.32
C ILE A 38 1.81 -4.68 10.37
N VAL A 39 0.71 -4.01 10.77
CA VAL A 39 -0.50 -3.88 9.94
C VAL A 39 -0.20 -3.09 8.68
N LEU A 40 0.54 -1.98 8.78
CA LEU A 40 0.96 -1.20 7.64
C LEU A 40 1.84 -2.03 6.69
N ALA A 41 2.84 -2.74 7.20
CA ALA A 41 3.69 -3.60 6.38
C ALA A 41 2.88 -4.67 5.63
N SER A 42 1.86 -5.25 6.28
CA SER A 42 0.93 -6.19 5.63
C SER A 42 0.08 -5.54 4.54
N PHE A 43 -0.22 -4.24 4.64
CA PHE A 43 -0.94 -3.48 3.63
C PHE A 43 -0.04 -3.08 2.46
N THR A 44 1.17 -2.60 2.76
CA THR A 44 2.08 -2.01 1.77
C THR A 44 2.95 -3.03 1.06
N ALA A 45 3.01 -4.28 1.51
CA ALA A 45 3.83 -5.34 0.90
C ALA A 45 3.68 -5.45 -0.63
N ASN A 46 2.49 -5.17 -1.17
CA ASN A 46 2.26 -5.17 -2.62
C ASN A 46 2.49 -3.81 -3.29
N THR A 47 2.07 -2.71 -2.66
CA THR A 47 2.19 -1.37 -3.24
C THR A 47 3.60 -0.81 -3.17
N ALA A 48 4.47 -1.34 -2.30
CA ALA A 48 5.88 -0.95 -2.17
C ALA A 48 6.64 -1.11 -3.48
N LYS A 49 6.17 -2.00 -4.35
CA LYS A 49 6.76 -2.25 -5.67
C LYS A 49 6.33 -1.23 -6.72
N PHE A 50 5.38 -0.33 -6.47
CA PHE A 50 4.84 0.54 -7.52
C PHE A 50 5.94 1.40 -8.17
N THR A 51 6.70 2.11 -7.33
CA THR A 51 7.79 2.99 -7.74
C THR A 51 8.95 2.20 -8.38
N GLU A 52 9.23 0.99 -7.87
CA GLU A 52 10.25 0.10 -8.45
C GLU A 52 9.83 -0.41 -9.84
N VAL A 53 8.58 -0.87 -9.98
CA VAL A 53 8.00 -1.36 -11.23
C VAL A 53 7.92 -0.25 -12.27
N PHE A 54 7.62 0.98 -11.85
CA PHE A 54 7.63 2.14 -12.73
C PHE A 54 9.04 2.42 -13.27
N ALA A 55 10.04 2.49 -12.39
CA ALA A 55 11.44 2.72 -12.77
C ALA A 55 11.93 1.72 -13.82
N LEU A 56 11.56 0.46 -13.68
CA LEU A 56 11.94 -0.61 -14.60
C LEU A 56 11.25 -0.51 -15.97
N ARG A 57 10.11 0.18 -16.09
CA ARG A 57 9.28 0.14 -17.30
C ARG A 57 9.14 1.46 -18.03
N VAL A 58 9.45 2.58 -17.38
CA VAL A 58 9.34 3.91 -17.99
C VAL A 58 10.27 4.09 -19.19
N GLN A 59 11.34 3.28 -19.28
CA GLN A 59 12.25 3.28 -20.44
C GLN A 59 11.70 2.53 -21.66
N ASP A 60 10.75 1.60 -21.46
CA ASP A 60 10.27 0.70 -22.51
C ASP A 60 8.91 1.13 -23.10
N ALA A 61 8.26 2.13 -22.51
CA ALA A 61 6.92 2.55 -22.88
C ALA A 61 6.64 4.01 -22.50
N PRO A 62 5.69 4.67 -23.19
CA PRO A 62 5.15 5.95 -22.76
C PRO A 62 4.67 5.91 -21.29
N VAL A 63 4.80 7.04 -20.59
CA VAL A 63 4.52 7.17 -19.14
C VAL A 63 3.13 6.65 -18.77
N GLU A 64 2.10 6.99 -19.53
CA GLU A 64 0.73 6.55 -19.31
C GLU A 64 0.59 5.03 -19.33
N ARG A 65 1.32 4.36 -20.24
CA ARG A 65 1.32 2.90 -20.34
C ARG A 65 2.13 2.26 -19.22
N ALA A 66 3.24 2.87 -18.82
CA ALA A 66 4.02 2.43 -17.67
C ALA A 66 3.18 2.52 -16.38
N LEU A 67 2.50 3.65 -16.14
CA LEU A 67 1.63 3.86 -14.98
C LEU A 67 0.43 2.90 -14.97
N ALA A 68 -0.24 2.68 -16.11
CA ALA A 68 -1.32 1.71 -16.20
C ALA A 68 -0.85 0.29 -15.83
N ARG A 69 0.33 -0.13 -16.31
CA ARG A 69 0.92 -1.42 -15.95
C ARG A 69 1.29 -1.52 -14.47
N CYS A 70 1.79 -0.44 -13.87
CA CYS A 70 2.07 -0.41 -12.43
C CYS A 70 0.78 -0.58 -11.62
N ASN A 71 -0.29 0.12 -12.01
CA ASN A 71 -1.60 0.00 -11.39
C ASN A 71 -2.15 -1.44 -11.49
N LEU A 72 -2.05 -2.08 -12.67
CA LEU A 72 -2.46 -3.49 -12.84
C LEU A 72 -1.66 -4.46 -11.96
N CYS A 73 -0.34 -4.27 -11.84
CA CYS A 73 0.50 -5.11 -10.99
C CYS A 73 0.20 -4.93 -9.51
N CYS A 74 -0.28 -3.75 -9.09
CA CYS A 74 -0.53 -3.44 -7.69
C CYS A 74 -1.98 -3.69 -7.24
N THR A 75 -2.88 -4.06 -8.18
CA THR A 75 -4.31 -4.31 -7.92
C THR A 75 -4.69 -5.78 -8.07
N GLY A 76 -5.80 -6.18 -7.46
CA GLY A 76 -6.32 -7.56 -7.45
C GLY A 76 -5.65 -8.51 -6.45
N VAL A 77 -4.60 -8.06 -5.74
CA VAL A 77 -3.94 -8.90 -4.71
C VAL A 77 -4.82 -9.11 -3.49
N GLU A 78 -5.76 -8.20 -3.23
CA GLU A 78 -6.76 -8.37 -2.17
C GLU A 78 -7.74 -9.51 -2.45
N ASP A 79 -7.87 -9.92 -3.72
CA ASP A 79 -8.79 -10.98 -4.14
C ASP A 79 -8.26 -12.38 -3.76
N GLU A 80 -6.94 -12.54 -3.56
CA GLU A 80 -6.32 -13.81 -3.16
C GLU A 80 -6.69 -14.22 -1.72
N ASP A 81 -6.78 -13.23 -0.82
CA ASP A 81 -7.23 -13.43 0.57
C ASP A 81 -8.09 -12.23 1.02
N PRO A 82 -9.39 -12.21 0.61
CA PRO A 82 -10.28 -11.10 0.91
C PRO A 82 -10.50 -10.91 2.42
N LYS A 83 -10.50 -12.00 3.20
CA LYS A 83 -10.70 -11.94 4.64
C LYS A 83 -9.54 -11.21 5.33
N ARG A 84 -8.30 -11.56 4.97
CA ARG A 84 -7.10 -10.86 5.48
C ARG A 84 -7.07 -9.41 5.03
N ALA A 85 -7.37 -9.12 3.77
CA ALA A 85 -7.35 -7.76 3.24
C ALA A 85 -8.41 -6.86 3.91
N LEU A 86 -9.63 -7.37 4.12
CA LEU A 86 -10.68 -6.65 4.86
C LEU A 86 -10.29 -6.41 6.32
N LEU A 87 -9.68 -7.39 6.99
CA LEU A 87 -9.20 -7.24 8.37
C LEU A 87 -8.15 -6.13 8.48
N VAL A 88 -7.12 -6.16 7.63
CA VAL A 88 -6.05 -5.13 7.61
C VAL A 88 -6.65 -3.75 7.40
N ARG A 89 -7.53 -3.60 6.41
CA ARG A 89 -8.20 -2.33 6.12
C ARG A 89 -9.11 -1.86 7.25
N SER A 90 -9.80 -2.77 7.93
CA SER A 90 -10.61 -2.44 9.10
C SER A 90 -9.75 -1.89 10.23
N ILE A 91 -8.60 -2.49 10.50
CA ILE A 91 -7.66 -2.02 11.53
C ILE A 91 -7.11 -0.64 11.16
N LEU A 92 -6.68 -0.48 9.90
CA LEU A 92 -6.22 0.82 9.40
C LEU A 92 -7.31 1.89 9.54
N GLY A 93 -8.58 1.58 9.29
CA GLY A 93 -9.69 2.53 9.46
C GLY A 93 -9.96 2.91 10.91
N GLN A 94 -9.70 2.03 11.87
CA GLN A 94 -10.02 2.21 13.29
C GLN A 94 -8.88 2.83 14.10
N SER A 95 -7.61 2.61 13.72
CA SER A 95 -6.43 3.17 14.41
C SER A 95 -5.99 4.51 13.79
N PRO A 96 -6.09 5.65 14.51
CA PRO A 96 -5.55 6.92 14.02
C PRO A 96 -4.04 6.85 13.76
N ALA A 97 -3.29 6.13 14.59
CA ALA A 97 -1.84 5.97 14.45
C ALA A 97 -1.46 5.14 13.23
N ALA A 98 -2.28 4.14 12.86
CA ALA A 98 -2.07 3.37 11.64
C ALA A 98 -2.42 4.17 10.39
N ARG A 99 -3.50 4.98 10.42
CA ARG A 99 -3.82 5.91 9.32
C ARG A 99 -2.73 6.93 9.09
N ALA A 100 -2.21 7.56 10.14
CA ALA A 100 -1.14 8.54 10.03
C ALA A 100 0.07 7.96 9.28
N ARG A 101 0.52 6.76 9.67
CA ARG A 101 1.62 6.08 8.98
C ARG A 101 1.29 5.69 7.54
N LEU A 102 0.03 5.34 7.24
CA LEU A 102 -0.39 5.11 5.86
C LEU A 102 -0.27 6.41 5.05
N TRP A 103 -0.69 7.56 5.59
CA TRP A 103 -0.54 8.85 4.92
C TRP A 103 0.93 9.20 4.68
N ASP A 104 1.80 8.99 5.66
CA ASP A 104 3.25 9.19 5.52
C ASP A 104 3.82 8.32 4.38
N TYR A 105 3.48 7.02 4.38
CA TYR A 105 3.89 6.08 3.34
C TYR A 105 3.40 6.51 1.95
N LEU A 106 2.15 6.94 1.82
CA LEU A 106 1.60 7.40 0.54
C LEU A 106 2.30 8.67 0.05
N GLY A 107 2.60 9.60 0.96
CA GLY A 107 3.38 10.80 0.65
C GLY A 107 4.79 10.47 0.15
N GLU A 108 5.44 9.46 0.74
CA GLU A 108 6.72 8.94 0.27
C GLU A 108 6.62 8.30 -1.12
N GLN A 109 5.59 7.49 -1.38
CA GLN A 109 5.37 6.89 -2.70
C GLN A 109 5.12 7.96 -3.78
N GLN A 110 4.30 8.98 -3.48
CA GLN A 110 4.04 10.08 -4.40
C GLN A 110 5.31 10.88 -4.70
N ARG A 111 6.15 11.13 -3.69
CA ARG A 111 7.42 11.84 -3.87
C ARG A 111 8.40 11.03 -4.72
N GLY A 112 8.56 9.74 -4.42
CA GLY A 112 9.44 8.85 -5.18
C GLY A 112 9.02 8.72 -6.64
N LEU A 113 7.72 8.60 -6.90
CA LEU A 113 7.19 8.55 -8.26
C LEU A 113 7.38 9.88 -9.00
N ALA A 114 7.15 11.02 -8.35
CA ALA A 114 7.38 12.35 -8.94
C ALA A 114 8.84 12.53 -9.35
N GLU A 115 9.79 12.15 -8.49
CA GLU A 115 11.22 12.20 -8.81
C GLU A 115 11.58 11.35 -10.03
N GLN A 116 10.99 10.16 -10.17
CA GLN A 116 11.23 9.29 -11.32
C GLN A 116 10.60 9.82 -12.61
N LEU A 117 9.39 10.39 -12.53
CA LEU A 117 8.71 11.03 -13.65
C LEU A 117 9.52 12.21 -14.17
N ALA A 118 9.96 13.11 -13.28
CA ALA A 118 10.78 14.27 -13.66
C ALA A 118 12.07 13.84 -14.37
N LYS A 119 12.77 12.84 -13.82
CA LYS A 119 13.98 12.26 -14.43
C LYS A 119 13.71 11.68 -15.82
N SER A 120 12.64 10.92 -15.98
CA SER A 120 12.33 10.23 -17.24
C SER A 120 11.89 11.21 -18.33
N LEU A 121 11.13 12.24 -17.95
CA LEU A 121 10.62 13.27 -18.86
C LEU A 121 11.60 14.41 -19.10
N HIS A 122 12.73 14.44 -18.38
CA HIS A 122 13.74 15.51 -18.44
C HIS A 122 13.16 16.91 -18.14
N VAL A 123 12.27 16.97 -17.14
CA VAL A 123 11.61 18.21 -16.67
C VAL A 123 11.95 18.48 -15.20
N ALA A 124 11.55 19.66 -14.71
CA ALA A 124 11.74 20.02 -13.31
C ALA A 124 10.89 19.16 -12.36
N HIS A 125 11.38 18.93 -11.15
CA HIS A 125 10.69 18.10 -10.15
C HIS A 125 9.45 18.78 -9.56
N ASP A 126 9.38 20.11 -9.65
CA ASP A 126 8.26 20.95 -9.24
C ASP A 126 7.30 21.27 -10.39
N ASP A 127 7.50 20.66 -11.57
CA ASP A 127 6.57 20.75 -12.68
C ASP A 127 5.17 20.27 -12.22
N PRO A 128 4.12 21.11 -12.36
CA PRO A 128 2.77 20.74 -11.92
C PRO A 128 2.24 19.45 -12.56
N ALA A 129 2.59 19.16 -13.81
CA ALA A 129 2.18 17.93 -14.47
C ALA A 129 2.81 16.70 -13.80
N VAL A 130 4.10 16.76 -13.45
CA VAL A 130 4.78 15.68 -12.71
C VAL A 130 4.11 15.45 -11.35
N LEU A 131 3.90 16.52 -10.59
CA LEU A 131 3.31 16.43 -9.25
C LEU A 131 1.88 15.87 -9.29
N LEU A 132 1.06 16.34 -10.23
CA LEU A 132 -0.32 15.88 -10.40
C LEU A 132 -0.36 14.43 -10.90
N THR A 133 0.44 14.07 -11.90
CA THR A 133 0.50 12.70 -12.41
C THR A 133 0.92 11.72 -11.33
N ALA A 134 1.94 12.04 -10.52
CA ALA A 134 2.37 11.17 -9.43
C ALA A 134 1.28 10.96 -8.38
N ARG A 135 0.59 12.04 -7.98
CA ARG A 135 -0.50 11.99 -7.01
C ARG A 135 -1.68 11.18 -7.53
N ILE A 136 -2.15 11.47 -8.74
CA ILE A 136 -3.28 10.78 -9.36
C ILE A 136 -2.96 9.29 -9.53
N ALA A 137 -1.76 8.94 -9.99
CA ALA A 137 -1.39 7.54 -10.18
C ALA A 137 -1.44 6.71 -8.88
N VAL A 138 -1.03 7.29 -7.75
CA VAL A 138 -1.14 6.65 -6.43
C VAL A 138 -2.59 6.64 -5.94
N ASP A 139 -3.35 7.71 -6.19
CA ASP A 139 -4.74 7.84 -5.74
C ASP A 139 -5.70 6.86 -6.45
N VAL A 140 -5.41 6.54 -7.72
CA VAL A 140 -6.12 5.48 -8.45
C VAL A 140 -6.06 4.14 -7.71
N LEU A 141 -4.89 3.76 -7.16
CA LEU A 141 -4.76 2.53 -6.38
C LEU A 141 -5.62 2.55 -5.13
N LEU A 142 -5.59 3.65 -4.38
CA LEU A 142 -6.35 3.80 -3.15
C LEU A 142 -7.85 3.78 -3.40
N THR A 143 -8.29 4.48 -4.45
CA THR A 143 -9.69 4.54 -4.86
C THR A 143 -10.19 3.15 -5.27
N ALA A 144 -9.44 2.44 -6.11
CA ALA A 144 -9.79 1.08 -6.52
C ALA A 144 -9.92 0.13 -5.33
N ALA A 145 -8.99 0.25 -4.38
CA ALA A 145 -8.98 -0.45 -3.11
C ALA A 145 -10.16 -0.11 -2.19
N ASP A 146 -10.59 1.16 -2.15
CA ASP A 146 -11.74 1.60 -1.37
C ASP A 146 -13.06 1.12 -1.97
N ILE A 147 -13.20 1.13 -3.29
CA ILE A 147 -14.34 0.54 -3.99
C ILE A 147 -14.43 -0.97 -3.70
N TRP A 148 -13.31 -1.68 -3.81
CA TRP A 148 -13.22 -3.10 -3.44
C TRP A 148 -13.70 -3.32 -2.00
N ARG A 149 -13.21 -2.51 -1.05
CA ARG A 149 -13.61 -2.59 0.37
C ARG A 149 -15.10 -2.33 0.56
N ALA A 150 -15.64 -1.29 -0.06
CA ALA A 150 -17.06 -0.94 0.03
C ALA A 150 -17.95 -2.07 -0.51
N SER A 151 -17.49 -2.77 -1.54
CA SER A 151 -18.15 -3.96 -2.10
C SER A 151 -17.93 -5.25 -1.28
N LYS A 152 -17.15 -5.20 -0.19
CA LYS A 152 -16.71 -6.37 0.58
C LYS A 152 -16.04 -7.45 -0.28
N GLY A 153 -15.31 -7.03 -1.33
CA GLY A 153 -14.65 -7.90 -2.29
C GLY A 153 -15.55 -8.49 -3.38
N ALA A 154 -16.81 -8.02 -3.50
CA ALA A 154 -17.68 -8.42 -4.62
C ALA A 154 -17.22 -7.86 -5.97
N VAL A 155 -16.47 -6.76 -5.96
CA VAL A 155 -15.87 -6.13 -7.14
C VAL A 155 -14.36 -6.05 -6.95
N SER A 156 -13.59 -6.69 -7.84
CA SER A 156 -12.12 -6.68 -7.81
C SER A 156 -11.57 -5.26 -7.94
N SER A 157 -10.54 -4.92 -7.15
CA SER A 157 -9.82 -3.64 -7.30
C SER A 157 -9.14 -3.52 -8.68
N ARG A 158 -8.85 -4.65 -9.35
CA ARG A 158 -8.32 -4.64 -10.72
C ARG A 158 -9.38 -4.22 -11.75
N ALA A 159 -10.64 -4.58 -11.53
CA ALA A 159 -11.73 -4.23 -12.43
C ALA A 159 -12.12 -2.75 -12.33
N THR A 160 -11.88 -2.10 -11.18
CA THR A 160 -12.29 -0.72 -10.89
C THR A 160 -11.22 0.32 -11.17
N ALA A 161 -9.95 -0.08 -11.27
CA ALA A 161 -8.84 0.83 -11.57
C ALA A 161 -8.86 1.39 -13.01
N PHE A 162 -9.73 0.86 -13.89
CA PHE A 162 -9.78 1.21 -15.33
C PHE A 162 -11.20 1.43 -15.89
N THR A 163 -12.21 1.55 -15.02
CA THR A 163 -13.57 1.99 -15.39
C THR A 163 -13.69 3.49 -15.27
#